data_AF-A0A6P0DZP6-F1
#
_entry.id   AF-A0A6P0DZP6-F1
#
_cell.length_a   1.000
_cell.length_b   1.000
_cell.length_c   1.000
_cell.angle_alpha   90.00
_cell.angle_beta   90.00
_cell.angle_gamma   90.00
#
_symmetry.space_group_name_H-M   'P 1'
#
loop_
_entity.id
_entity.type
_entity.pdbx_description
1 polymer ?
#
loop_
_entity_poly.entity_id
_entity_poly.type
_entity_poly.pdbx_seq_one_letter_code
_entity_poly.pdbx_strand_id
1 'polypeptide(L)' 'AGDSRLLEPGMVFTIEPGLYVSADDTSVEAKWRGIGIRTEDNVLITADGHRVLTDALARSADEIEAEMAGGA' A
#
# COMPACT_ATOMS: atom_id res chain seq x y z
N ALA A 1 13.84 25.52 9.01
CA ALA A 1 13.38 24.25 8.42
C ALA A 1 13.90 23.13 9.31
N GLY A 2 13.15 22.04 9.50
CA GLY A 2 13.61 20.87 10.25
C GLY A 2 14.28 19.87 9.31
N ASP A 3 15.29 19.17 9.80
CA ASP A 3 15.97 18.11 9.06
C ASP A 3 15.11 16.83 9.06
N SER A 4 15.20 16.03 7.99
CA SER A 4 14.55 14.72 7.93
C SER A 4 15.17 13.76 8.94
N ARG A 5 14.33 12.99 9.63
CA ARG A 5 14.77 11.98 10.58
C ARG A 5 15.19 10.70 9.87
N LEU A 6 16.36 10.17 10.20
CA LEU A 6 16.78 8.85 9.76
C LEU A 6 15.99 7.75 10.49
N LEU A 7 15.72 6.65 9.79
CA LEU A 7 15.06 5.48 10.38
C LEU A 7 16.00 4.74 11.32
N GLU A 8 15.49 4.31 12.47
CA GLU A 8 16.23 3.59 13.51
C GLU A 8 15.51 2.28 13.86
N PRO A 9 16.23 1.21 14.24
CA PRO A 9 15.62 -0.04 14.70
C PRO A 9 14.60 0.19 15.83
N GLY A 10 13.45 -0.45 15.74
CA GLY A 10 12.33 -0.30 16.69
C GLY A 10 11.26 0.70 16.26
N MET A 11 11.51 1.53 15.24
CA MET A 11 10.46 2.36 14.64
C MET A 11 9.43 1.50 13.90
N VAL A 12 8.15 1.87 14.03
CA VAL A 12 7.04 1.27 13.27
C VAL A 12 6.27 2.38 12.57
N PHE A 13 5.99 2.22 11.28
CA PHE A 13 5.22 3.16 10.47
C PHE A 13 4.63 2.47 9.24
N THR A 14 3.82 3.19 8.49
CA THR A 14 3.10 2.68 7.31
C THR A 14 3.87 2.87 6.02
N ILE A 15 3.74 1.91 5.10
CA ILE A 15 4.09 2.08 3.68
C ILE A 15 2.78 2.03 2.90
N GLU A 16 2.32 3.18 2.42
CA GLU A 16 0.93 3.36 1.96
C GLU A 16 0.77 4.06 0.59
N PRO A 17 1.40 3.58 -0.50
CA PRO A 17 1.23 4.19 -1.81
C PRO A 17 -0.22 4.13 -2.29
N GLY A 18 -0.69 5.20 -2.93
CA GLY A 18 -2.01 5.27 -3.52
C GLY A 18 -2.07 6.09 -4.81
N LEU A 19 -3.02 5.73 -5.68
CA LEU A 19 -3.36 6.42 -6.91
C LEU A 19 -4.86 6.76 -6.87
N TYR A 20 -5.17 8.00 -7.19
CA TYR A 20 -6.54 8.52 -7.17
C TYR A 20 -6.77 9.30 -8.44
N VAL A 21 -7.70 8.83 -9.28
CA VAL A 21 -8.07 9.47 -10.53
C VAL A 21 -9.45 10.10 -10.36
N SER A 22 -9.53 11.42 -10.49
CA SER A 22 -10.81 12.12 -10.37
C SER A 22 -11.81 11.64 -11.43
N ALA A 23 -13.09 11.62 -11.08
CA ALA A 23 -14.15 11.19 -11.99
C ALA A 23 -14.28 12.12 -13.23
N ASP A 24 -13.89 13.39 -13.09
CA ASP A 24 -13.90 14.41 -14.13
C ASP A 24 -12.53 14.63 -14.80
N ASP A 25 -11.52 13.81 -14.50
CA ASP A 25 -10.19 13.93 -15.10
C ASP A 25 -10.22 13.51 -16.58
N THR A 26 -10.35 14.50 -17.46
CA THR A 26 -10.40 14.28 -18.91
C THR A 26 -9.03 14.04 -19.55
N SER A 27 -7.93 14.13 -18.80
CA SER A 27 -6.58 13.88 -19.30
C SER A 27 -6.23 12.39 -19.41
N VAL A 28 -7.01 11.53 -18.77
CA VAL A 28 -6.87 10.07 -18.82
C VAL A 28 -8.04 9.39 -19.54
N GLU A 29 -7.84 8.14 -19.96
CA GLU A 29 -8.91 7.31 -20.55
C GLU A 29 -10.10 7.16 -19.58
N ALA A 30 -11.32 7.18 -20.13
CA ALA A 30 -12.55 7.15 -19.32
C ALA A 30 -12.65 5.93 -18.37
N LYS A 31 -12.06 4.78 -18.76
CA LYS A 31 -12.05 3.55 -17.95
C LYS A 31 -11.31 3.68 -16.61
N TRP A 32 -10.43 4.67 -16.47
CA TRP A 32 -9.64 4.90 -15.25
C TRP A 32 -10.26 5.93 -14.30
N ARG A 33 -11.25 6.71 -14.75
CA ARG A 33 -11.81 7.83 -14.00
C ARG A 33 -12.64 7.35 -12.82
N GLY A 34 -12.52 8.04 -11.68
CA GLY A 34 -13.24 7.72 -10.46
C GLY A 34 -12.68 6.53 -9.68
N ILE A 35 -11.53 5.99 -10.10
CA ILE A 35 -10.85 4.90 -9.39
C ILE A 35 -9.86 5.49 -8.38
N GLY A 36 -9.98 5.03 -7.13
CA GLY A 36 -9.02 5.29 -6.07
C GLY A 36 -8.54 3.96 -5.48
N ILE A 37 -7.22 3.76 -5.44
CA ILE A 37 -6.58 2.55 -4.91
C ILE A 37 -5.46 2.98 -3.96
N ARG A 38 -5.41 2.37 -2.78
CA ARG A 38 -4.27 2.45 -1.85
C ARG A 38 -3.98 1.06 -1.31
N THR A 39 -2.71 0.69 -1.27
CA THR A 39 -2.23 -0.51 -0.57
C THR A 39 -1.37 -0.07 0.58
N GLU A 40 -1.52 -0.68 1.75
CA GLU A 40 -0.89 -0.23 2.98
C GLU A 40 -0.40 -1.38 3.84
N ASP A 41 0.82 -1.25 4.37
CA ASP A 41 1.38 -2.15 5.38
C ASP A 41 1.94 -1.41 6.58
N ASN A 42 1.95 -2.11 7.71
CA ASN A 42 2.77 -1.73 8.87
C ASN A 42 4.15 -2.37 8.78
N VAL A 43 5.20 -1.56 8.88
CA VAL A 43 6.59 -1.98 8.77
C VAL A 43 7.36 -1.63 10.05
N LEU A 44 8.02 -2.62 10.62
CA LEU A 44 8.99 -2.47 11.72
C LEU A 44 10.40 -2.37 11.14
N ILE A 45 11.14 -1.33 11.51
CA ILE A 45 12.58 -1.24 11.20
C ILE A 45 13.37 -2.11 12.18
N THR A 46 14.29 -2.89 11.64
CA THR A 46 15.18 -3.81 12.37
C THR A 46 16.63 -3.36 12.20
N ALA A 47 17.58 -4.00 12.89
CA ALA A 47 19.00 -3.66 12.78
C ALA A 47 19.55 -3.73 11.35
N ASP A 48 19.06 -4.70 10.55
CA ASP A 48 19.62 -5.03 9.23
C ASP A 48 18.61 -4.82 8.08
N GLY A 49 17.47 -4.16 8.34
CA GLY A 49 16.41 -3.99 7.34
C GLY A 49 15.05 -3.72 7.97
N HIS A 50 14.01 -4.44 7.52
CA HIS A 50 12.65 -4.27 8.01
C HIS A 50 11.87 -5.59 8.06
N ARG A 51 10.77 -5.60 8.82
CA ARG A 51 9.77 -6.67 8.85
C ARG A 51 8.40 -6.09 8.57
N VAL A 52 7.68 -6.69 7.63
CA VAL A 52 6.26 -6.38 7.39
C VAL A 52 5.43 -7.10 8.45
N LEU A 53 4.60 -6.35 9.18
CA LEU A 53 3.78 -6.87 10.28
C LEU A 53 2.39 -7.34 9.80
N THR A 54 2.02 -6.98 8.57
CA THR A 54 0.71 -7.23 7.93
C THR A 54 0.84 -8.11 6.69
N ASP A 55 1.92 -8.89 6.58
CA ASP A 55 2.24 -9.73 5.41
C ASP A 55 1.27 -10.91 5.22
N ALA A 56 0.47 -11.25 6.22
CA ALA A 56 -0.55 -12.30 6.13
C ALA A 56 -1.77 -11.91 5.26
N LEU A 57 -1.93 -10.63 4.90
CA LEU A 57 -3.03 -10.17 4.05
C LEU A 57 -2.72 -10.39 2.57
N ALA A 58 -3.69 -10.92 1.83
CA ALA A 58 -3.67 -10.96 0.37
C ALA A 58 -3.45 -9.54 -0.20
N ARG A 59 -2.57 -9.39 -1.19
CA ARG A 59 -2.21 -8.09 -1.76
C ARG A 59 -2.30 -8.05 -3.27
N SER A 60 -1.84 -9.10 -3.94
CA SER A 60 -1.95 -9.15 -5.38
C SER A 60 -3.42 -9.31 -5.79
N ALA A 61 -3.75 -8.84 -6.99
CA ALA A 61 -5.10 -8.99 -7.52
C ALA A 61 -5.51 -10.48 -7.53
N ASP A 62 -4.61 -11.37 -7.95
CA ASP A 62 -4.86 -12.82 -8.01
C ASP A 62 -5.17 -13.42 -6.62
N GLU A 63 -4.40 -13.06 -5.58
CA GLU A 63 -4.66 -13.53 -4.21
C GLU A 63 -6.00 -13.02 -3.69
N ILE A 64 -6.32 -11.74 -3.95
CA ILE A 64 -7.58 -11.13 -3.53
C ILE A 64 -8.75 -11.78 -4.26
N GLU A 65 -8.65 -12.01 -5.57
CA GLU A 65 -9.68 -12.67 -6.37
C GLU A 65 -9.89 -14.11 -5.90
N ALA A 66 -8.83 -14.85 -5.58
CA ALA A 66 -8.91 -16.19 -5.04
C ALA A 66 -9.63 -16.23 -3.67
N GLU A 67 -9.28 -15.33 -2.76
CA GLU A 67 -9.93 -15.18 -1.45
C GLU A 67 -11.43 -14.85 -1.61
N MET A 68 -11.75 -13.86 -2.45
CA MET A 68 -13.13 -13.43 -2.73
C MET A 68 -13.98 -14.52 -3.38
N ALA A 69 -13.37 -15.44 -4.12
CA ALA A 69 -14.03 -16.59 -4.73
C ALA A 69 -14.30 -17.73 -3.72
N GLY A 70 -13.93 -17.57 -2.44
CA GLY A 70 -14.05 -18.60 -1.40
C GLY A 70 -12.90 -19.60 -1.40
N GLY A 71 -11.71 -19.19 -1.87
CA GLY A 71 -10.52 -20.01 -1.91
C GLY A 71 -9.89 -20.23 -0.52
N ALA A 72 -10.04 -21.47 -0.03
CA ALA A 72 -9.51 -22.10 1.20
C ALA A 72 -10.13 -21.64 2.54
#